data_AF-A0A960MX15-F1
#
_entry.id   AF-A0A960MX15-F1
#
_cell.length_a   1.000
_cell.length_b   1.000
_cell.length_c   1.000
_cell.angle_alpha   90.00
_cell.angle_beta   90.00
_cell.angle_gamma   90.00
#
_symmetry.space_group_name_H-M   'P 1'
#
loop_
_entity.id
_entity.type
_entity.pdbx_description
1 polymer ?
#
loop_
_entity_poly.entity_id
_entity_poly.type
_entity_poly.pdbx_seq_one_letter_code
_entity_poly.pdbx_strand_id
1 'polypeptide(L)'
;MRLSEAAIPAAAFLFEEANGNPVGEFEVAEMIRHGLSGQDPGRIAEALVKAVADEGGTEAGYRRQAYWALGKRFDPGLIPFFRRQLAVELSLDLNAAYQIMIALDNLNEPVFSGPRSSQSVEEEDRNRSDAETYLSCLF
;
A
#
# COMPACT_ATOMS: atom_id res chain seq x y z
N MET A 1 -16.94 6.88 -3.45
CA MET A 1 -16.13 7.94 -2.79
C MET A 1 -14.71 7.78 -3.26
N ARG A 2 -13.99 8.88 -3.49
CA ARG A 2 -12.54 8.88 -3.75
C ARG A 2 -11.91 9.79 -2.71
N LEU A 3 -10.92 9.28 -1.98
CA LEU A 3 -10.15 10.11 -1.05
C LEU A 3 -9.32 11.10 -1.86
N SER A 4 -9.10 12.31 -1.33
CA SER A 4 -8.06 13.19 -1.86
C SER A 4 -6.69 12.60 -1.53
N GLU A 5 -5.66 12.92 -2.32
CA GLU A 5 -4.30 12.44 -2.05
C GLU A 5 -3.84 12.84 -0.63
N ALA A 6 -4.13 14.07 -0.23
CA ALA A 6 -3.79 14.59 1.11
C ALA A 6 -4.48 13.85 2.26
N ALA A 7 -5.56 13.12 2.02
CA ALA A 7 -6.28 12.34 3.03
C ALA A 7 -5.76 10.90 3.16
N ILE A 8 -4.93 10.42 2.23
CA ILE A 8 -4.42 9.04 2.26
C ILE A 8 -3.56 8.76 3.50
N PRO A 9 -2.68 9.68 3.97
CA PRO A 9 -1.97 9.49 5.23
C PRO A 9 -2.90 9.23 6.42
N ALA A 10 -3.99 9.99 6.52
CA ALA A 10 -4.98 9.81 7.57
C ALA A 10 -5.74 8.47 7.45
N ALA A 11 -5.91 7.94 6.24
CA ALA A 11 -6.48 6.60 6.06
C ALA A 11 -5.56 5.50 6.61
N ALA A 12 -4.24 5.68 6.52
CA ALA A 12 -3.27 4.76 7.09
C ALA A 12 -3.37 4.72 8.63
N PHE A 13 -3.51 5.89 9.27
CA PHE A 13 -3.72 5.99 10.71
C PHE A 13 -5.03 5.32 11.16
N LEU A 14 -6.10 5.48 10.38
CA LEU A 14 -7.37 4.78 10.64
C LEU A 14 -7.18 3.25 10.60
N PHE A 15 -6.36 2.74 9.68
CA PHE A 15 -6.07 1.31 9.61
C PHE A 15 -5.18 0.84 10.77
N GLU A 16 -4.19 1.63 11.17
CA GLU A 16 -3.35 1.31 12.33
C GLU A 16 -4.16 1.30 13.62
N GLU A 17 -5.04 2.29 13.83
CA GLU A 17 -5.98 2.33 14.96
C GLU A 17 -6.90 1.11 14.97
N ALA A 18 -7.46 0.74 13.81
CA ALA A 18 -8.33 -0.45 13.67
C ALA A 18 -7.60 -1.77 13.99
N ASN A 19 -6.29 -1.80 13.80
CA ASN A 19 -5.42 -2.92 14.16
C ASN A 19 -4.98 -2.90 15.64
N GLY A 20 -5.44 -1.92 16.42
CA GLY A 20 -5.09 -1.76 17.84
C GLY A 20 -3.72 -1.13 18.08
N ASN A 21 -3.09 -0.56 17.04
CA ASN A 21 -1.84 0.17 17.21
C ASN A 21 -2.11 1.55 17.82
N PRO A 22 -1.22 2.05 18.70
CA PRO A 22 -1.37 3.37 19.26
C PRO A 22 -1.23 4.44 18.17
N VAL A 23 -2.19 5.35 18.11
CA VAL A 23 -2.15 6.58 17.30
C VAL A 23 -1.99 7.79 18.23
N GLY A 24 -1.10 8.72 17.88
CA GLY A 24 -0.83 9.91 18.68
C GLY A 24 -1.82 11.04 18.42
N GLU A 25 -1.66 12.14 19.16
CA GLU A 25 -2.54 13.32 19.04
C GLU A 25 -2.52 13.92 17.63
N PHE A 26 -1.36 13.88 16.96
CA PHE A 26 -1.22 14.35 15.58
C PHE A 26 -2.03 13.49 14.60
N GLU A 27 -1.89 12.17 14.68
CA GLU A 27 -2.61 11.22 13.83
C GLU A 27 -4.13 11.34 14.01
N VAL A 28 -4.58 11.46 15.27
CA VAL A 28 -6.00 11.68 15.60
C VAL A 28 -6.49 13.00 15.00
N ALA A 29 -5.72 14.08 15.12
CA ALA A 29 -6.08 15.38 14.54
C ALA A 29 -6.18 15.32 13.00
N GLU A 30 -5.28 14.58 12.34
CA GLU A 30 -5.31 14.37 10.89
C GLU A 30 -6.54 13.57 10.45
N MET A 31 -6.90 12.50 11.17
CA MET A 31 -8.11 11.73 10.91
C MET A 31 -9.37 12.59 11.05
N ILE A 32 -9.44 13.45 12.07
CA ILE A 32 -10.57 14.39 12.25
C ILE A 32 -10.60 15.41 11.12
N ARG A 33 -9.45 16.02 10.78
CA ARG A 33 -9.32 17.04 9.73
C ARG A 33 -9.82 16.56 8.38
N HIS A 34 -9.60 15.28 8.05
CA HIS A 34 -10.04 14.67 6.80
C HIS A 34 -11.38 13.95 6.89
N GLY A 35 -12.06 14.00 8.05
CA GLY A 35 -13.37 13.35 8.25
C GLY A 35 -13.32 11.83 8.26
N LEU A 36 -12.18 11.25 8.61
CA LEU A 36 -11.96 9.79 8.69
C LEU A 36 -12.14 9.24 10.11
N SER A 37 -12.12 10.09 11.14
CA SER A 37 -12.38 9.64 12.52
C SER A 37 -13.77 8.99 12.63
N GLY A 38 -13.80 7.76 13.15
CA GLY A 38 -15.02 6.97 13.30
C GLY A 38 -15.61 6.40 12.00
N GLN A 39 -14.94 6.57 10.85
CA GLN A 39 -15.34 5.90 9.61
C GLN A 39 -15.01 4.41 9.68
N ASP A 40 -15.79 3.60 8.95
CA ASP A 40 -15.50 2.18 8.79
C ASP A 40 -14.20 1.98 7.98
N PRO A 41 -13.14 1.38 8.58
CA PRO A 41 -11.90 1.09 7.88
C PRO A 41 -12.12 0.24 6.62
N GLY A 42 -13.06 -0.71 6.62
CA GLY A 42 -13.38 -1.55 5.46
C GLY A 42 -13.78 -0.73 4.25
N ARG A 43 -14.75 0.16 4.44
CA ARG A 43 -15.22 1.06 3.39
C ARG A 43 -14.13 1.99 2.85
N ILE A 44 -13.21 2.47 3.69
CA ILE A 44 -12.08 3.30 3.24
C ILE A 44 -11.09 2.48 2.39
N ALA A 45 -10.78 1.25 2.79
CA ALA A 45 -9.92 0.37 2.02
C ALA A 45 -10.52 0.01 0.66
N GLU A 46 -11.82 -0.31 0.60
CA GLU A 46 -12.52 -0.56 -0.67
C GLU A 46 -12.47 0.64 -1.61
N ALA A 47 -12.61 1.86 -1.07
CA ALA A 47 -12.51 3.08 -1.85
C ALA A 47 -11.11 3.29 -2.44
N LEU A 48 -10.05 3.01 -1.67
CA LEU A 48 -8.66 3.08 -2.14
C LEU A 48 -8.36 2.00 -3.20
N VAL A 49 -8.74 0.74 -2.93
CA VAL A 49 -8.59 -0.38 -3.88
C VAL A 49 -9.25 -0.04 -5.21
N LYS A 50 -10.48 0.47 -5.18
CA LYS A 50 -11.19 0.88 -6.39
C LYS A 50 -10.48 2.03 -7.12
N ALA A 51 -9.95 3.00 -6.38
CA ALA A 51 -9.31 4.18 -6.98
C ALA A 51 -7.99 3.87 -7.71
N VAL A 52 -7.22 2.89 -7.21
CA VAL A 52 -5.94 2.50 -7.84
C VAL A 52 -6.07 1.33 -8.81
N ALA A 53 -7.14 0.53 -8.74
CA ALA A 53 -7.44 -0.50 -9.73
C ALA A 53 -7.95 0.07 -11.07
N ASP A 54 -8.37 1.34 -11.10
CA ASP A 54 -8.79 2.01 -12.32
C ASP A 54 -7.56 2.40 -13.14
N GLU A 55 -7.27 1.62 -14.19
CA GLU A 55 -6.11 1.79 -15.08
C GLU A 55 -6.12 3.14 -15.84
N GLY A 56 -7.22 3.91 -15.74
CA GLY A 56 -7.45 5.18 -16.45
C GLY A 56 -7.21 6.45 -15.63
N GLY A 57 -5.99 6.68 -15.11
CA GLY A 57 -5.54 8.06 -14.81
C GLY A 57 -5.43 8.47 -13.33
N THR A 58 -5.08 7.54 -12.44
CA THR A 58 -4.65 7.93 -11.08
C THR A 58 -3.16 8.32 -11.08
N GLU A 59 -2.84 9.52 -10.63
CA GLU A 59 -1.48 10.04 -10.52
C GLU A 59 -0.55 9.13 -9.71
N ALA A 60 0.72 9.07 -10.11
CA ALA A 60 1.73 8.20 -9.48
C ALA A 60 1.84 8.41 -7.95
N GLY A 61 1.83 9.67 -7.50
CA GLY A 61 1.88 10.02 -6.07
C GLY A 61 0.71 9.42 -5.28
N TYR A 62 -0.50 9.52 -5.83
CA TYR A 62 -1.69 8.92 -5.24
C TYR A 62 -1.55 7.40 -5.12
N ARG A 63 -1.11 6.71 -6.18
CA ARG A 63 -0.98 5.25 -6.18
C ARG A 63 0.01 4.79 -5.12
N ARG A 64 1.20 5.40 -5.06
CA ARG A 64 2.22 5.11 -4.03
C ARG A 64 1.66 5.24 -2.62
N GLN A 65 1.02 6.38 -2.31
CA GLN A 65 0.45 6.61 -0.99
C GLN A 65 -0.68 5.63 -0.67
N ALA A 66 -1.53 5.32 -1.66
CA ALA A 66 -2.64 4.39 -1.47
C ALA A 66 -2.16 2.96 -1.21
N TYR A 67 -1.15 2.46 -1.93
CA TYR A 67 -0.57 1.14 -1.64
C TYR A 67 0.09 1.09 -0.26
N TRP A 68 0.84 2.14 0.10
CA TRP A 68 1.42 2.27 1.42
C TRP A 68 0.34 2.24 2.52
N ALA A 69 -0.73 3.03 2.37
CA ALA A 69 -1.83 3.05 3.32
C ALA A 69 -2.53 1.69 3.39
N LEU A 70 -2.87 1.07 2.25
CA LEU A 70 -3.48 -0.27 2.23
C LEU A 70 -2.59 -1.33 2.91
N GLY A 71 -1.26 -1.20 2.81
CA GLY A 71 -0.32 -2.07 3.53
C GLY A 71 -0.41 -1.97 5.06
N LYS A 72 -0.86 -0.83 5.60
CA LYS A 72 -1.10 -0.64 7.04
C LYS A 72 -2.34 -1.34 7.56
N ARG A 73 -3.16 -1.89 6.66
CA ARG A 73 -4.34 -2.67 7.02
C ARG A 73 -4.00 -4.06 7.55
N PHE A 74 -2.84 -4.62 7.19
CA PHE A 74 -2.46 -5.99 7.55
C PHE A 74 -3.57 -7.03 7.24
N ASP A 75 -4.31 -6.82 6.16
CA ASP A 75 -5.42 -7.67 5.72
C ASP A 75 -4.94 -8.70 4.68
N PRO A 76 -4.85 -10.00 5.01
CA PRO A 76 -4.42 -11.03 4.08
C PRO A 76 -5.32 -11.16 2.84
N GLY A 77 -6.59 -10.69 2.93
CA GLY A 77 -7.50 -10.64 1.79
C GLY A 77 -7.02 -9.73 0.65
N LEU A 78 -6.08 -8.82 0.92
CA LEU A 78 -5.49 -7.93 -0.07
C LEU A 78 -4.33 -8.55 -0.88
N ILE A 79 -3.80 -9.71 -0.47
CA ILE A 79 -2.66 -10.35 -1.16
C ILE A 79 -2.92 -10.55 -2.67
N PRO A 80 -4.06 -11.11 -3.13
CA PRO A 80 -4.32 -11.27 -4.56
C PRO A 80 -4.41 -9.94 -5.29
N PHE A 81 -4.89 -8.89 -4.63
CA PHE A 81 -4.95 -7.54 -5.20
C PHE A 81 -3.55 -6.95 -5.35
N PHE A 82 -2.73 -7.01 -4.31
CA PHE A 82 -1.34 -6.53 -4.36
C PHE A 82 -0.51 -7.26 -5.41
N ARG A 83 -0.64 -8.59 -5.54
CA ARG A 83 0.04 -9.35 -6.60
C ARG A 83 -0.32 -8.86 -8.00
N ARG A 84 -1.60 -8.64 -8.28
CA ARG A 84 -2.04 -8.08 -9.57
C ARG A 84 -1.48 -6.69 -9.81
N GLN A 85 -1.55 -5.81 -8.81
CA GLN A 85 -1.05 -4.45 -8.95
C GLN A 85 0.48 -4.38 -9.01
N LEU A 86 1.20 -5.31 -8.38
CA LEU A 86 2.65 -5.40 -8.51
C LEU A 86 3.05 -5.63 -9.97
N ALA A 87 2.37 -6.55 -10.67
CA ALA A 87 2.62 -6.81 -12.09
C ALA A 87 2.37 -5.57 -12.97
N VAL A 88 1.33 -4.79 -12.64
CA VAL A 88 1.01 -3.54 -13.35
C VAL A 88 2.07 -2.47 -13.08
N GLU A 89 2.31 -2.14 -11.81
CA GLU A 89 3.19 -1.03 -11.42
C GLU A 89 4.66 -1.29 -11.74
N LEU A 90 5.10 -2.54 -11.82
CA LEU A 90 6.47 -2.88 -12.21
C LEU A 90 6.84 -2.35 -13.61
N SER A 91 5.83 -2.19 -14.48
CA SER A 91 5.95 -1.62 -15.82
C SER A 91 5.67 -0.11 -15.89
N LEU A 92 5.05 0.48 -14.85
CA LEU A 92 4.57 1.87 -14.85
C LEU A 92 5.35 2.80 -13.90
N ASP A 93 5.56 2.38 -12.65
CA ASP A 93 6.23 3.16 -11.62
C ASP A 93 6.86 2.24 -10.56
N LEU A 94 8.19 2.09 -10.61
CA LEU A 94 8.93 1.25 -9.66
C LEU A 94 8.76 1.67 -8.20
N ASN A 95 8.51 2.96 -7.92
CA ASN A 95 8.27 3.39 -6.55
C ASN A 95 6.90 2.92 -6.04
N ALA A 96 5.90 2.86 -6.92
CA ALA A 96 4.59 2.30 -6.58
C ALA A 96 4.70 0.78 -6.41
N ALA A 97 5.43 0.09 -7.30
CA ALA A 97 5.74 -1.32 -7.16
C ALA A 97 6.44 -1.63 -5.82
N TYR A 98 7.41 -0.82 -5.42
CA TYR A 98 8.10 -0.96 -4.14
C TYR A 98 7.16 -0.82 -2.94
N GLN A 99 6.22 0.14 -2.94
CA GLN A 99 5.22 0.24 -1.87
C GLN A 99 4.32 -1.00 -1.79
N ILE A 100 4.00 -1.62 -2.93
CA ILE A 100 3.28 -2.89 -2.96
C ILE A 100 4.13 -4.03 -2.38
N MET A 101 5.44 -4.07 -2.68
CA MET A 101 6.35 -5.05 -2.07
C MET A 101 6.38 -4.91 -0.55
N ILE A 102 6.47 -3.69 -0.02
CA ILE A 102 6.39 -3.46 1.43
C ILE A 102 5.05 -3.91 2.01
N ALA A 103 3.93 -3.64 1.31
CA ALA A 103 2.62 -4.11 1.74
C ALA A 103 2.51 -5.64 1.76
N LEU A 104 3.13 -6.34 0.82
CA LEU A 104 3.22 -7.80 0.79
C LEU A 104 4.13 -8.34 1.90
N ASP A 105 5.28 -7.73 2.14
CA ASP A 105 6.21 -8.10 3.22
C ASP A 105 5.58 -7.95 4.62
N ASN A 106 4.81 -6.87 4.84
CA ASN A 106 3.98 -6.70 6.04
C ASN A 106 2.98 -7.84 6.26
N LEU A 107 2.58 -8.54 5.19
CA LEU A 107 1.70 -9.70 5.22
C LEU A 107 2.47 -11.03 5.25
N ASN A 108 3.79 -10.98 5.49
CA ASN A 108 4.72 -12.11 5.52
C ASN A 108 4.86 -12.84 4.17
N GLU A 109 4.58 -12.18 3.06
CA GLU A 109 4.86 -12.72 1.74
C GLU A 109 6.37 -12.58 1.42
N PRO A 110 7.02 -13.63 0.87
CA PRO A 110 8.46 -13.64 0.59
C PRO A 110 8.79 -12.86 -0.70
N VAL A 111 8.35 -11.61 -0.78
CA VAL A 111 8.50 -10.75 -1.97
C VAL A 111 9.94 -10.25 -2.14
N PHE A 112 10.69 -10.14 -1.05
CA PHE A 112 12.11 -9.82 -1.08
C PHE A 112 12.95 -11.10 -0.99
N SER A 113 13.95 -11.24 -1.87
CA SER A 113 14.76 -12.45 -1.96
C SER A 113 15.90 -12.46 -0.93
N GLY A 114 15.93 -13.54 -0.13
CA GLY A 114 17.03 -13.88 0.76
C GLY A 114 17.37 -12.82 1.85
N PRO A 115 18.44 -13.05 2.63
CA PRO A 115 18.90 -12.07 3.59
C PRO A 115 19.42 -10.82 2.87
N ARG A 116 18.66 -9.73 2.98
CA ARG A 116 19.03 -8.40 2.51
C ARG A 116 19.76 -7.64 3.62
N SER A 117 20.85 -6.94 3.26
CA SER A 117 21.47 -5.95 4.15
C SER A 117 20.72 -4.61 4.15
N SER A 118 19.85 -4.40 3.16
CA SER A 118 19.06 -3.19 2.95
C SER A 118 17.80 -3.54 2.14
N GLN A 119 16.69 -2.90 2.47
CA GLN A 119 15.46 -2.86 1.67
C GLN A 119 15.23 -1.38 1.31
N SER A 120 16.19 -0.75 0.63
CA SER A 120 16.03 0.66 0.27
C SER A 120 15.18 0.78 -1.00
N VAL A 121 14.35 1.81 -1.06
CA VAL A 121 13.66 2.17 -2.31
C VAL A 121 14.65 2.50 -3.43
N GLU A 122 15.86 2.97 -3.07
CA GLU A 122 16.93 3.34 -4.01
C GLU A 122 17.59 2.13 -4.70
N GLU A 123 17.37 0.90 -4.21
CA GLU A 123 17.87 -0.33 -4.84
C GLU A 123 16.97 -0.79 -5.99
N GLU A 124 16.67 0.10 -6.95
CA GLU A 124 15.65 -0.10 -8.00
C GLU A 124 15.81 -1.40 -8.81
N ASP A 125 17.01 -1.68 -9.31
CA ASP A 125 17.28 -2.90 -10.09
C ASP A 125 17.02 -4.17 -9.28
N ARG A 126 17.39 -4.13 -8.01
CA ARG A 126 17.20 -5.26 -7.10
C ARG A 126 15.73 -5.42 -6.73
N ASN A 127 15.02 -4.32 -6.49
CA ASN A 127 13.59 -4.32 -6.21
C ASN A 127 12.80 -4.84 -7.42
N ARG A 128 13.20 -4.46 -8.64
CA ARG A 128 12.64 -5.02 -9.88
C ARG A 128 12.86 -6.53 -9.96
N SER A 129 14.11 -6.99 -9.80
CA SER A 129 14.46 -8.42 -9.87
C SER A 129 13.69 -9.27 -8.86
N ASP A 130 13.50 -8.75 -7.63
CA ASP A 130 12.77 -9.45 -6.58
C ASP A 130 11.26 -9.52 -6.89
N ALA A 131 10.67 -8.42 -7.36
CA ALA A 131 9.27 -8.41 -7.79
C ALA A 131 9.03 -9.38 -8.96
N GLU A 132 9.91 -9.41 -9.96
CA GLU A 132 9.84 -10.34 -11.09
C GLU A 132 9.94 -11.80 -10.63
N THR A 133 10.90 -12.09 -9.75
CA THR A 133 11.07 -13.44 -9.18
C THR A 133 9.82 -13.86 -8.42
N TYR A 134 9.32 -13.00 -7.52
CA TYR A 134 8.13 -13.26 -6.73
C TYR A 134 6.90 -13.53 -7.61
N LEU A 135 6.68 -12.72 -8.66
CA LEU A 135 5.57 -12.91 -9.59
C LEU A 135 5.71 -14.19 -10.42
N SER A 136 6.94 -14.59 -10.76
CA SER A 136 7.22 -15.81 -11.53
C SER A 136 6.94 -17.09 -10.73
N CYS A 137 7.00 -17.05 -9.40
CA CYS A 137 6.69 -18.21 -8.55
C CYS A 137 5.19 -18.43 -8.33
N LEU A 138 4.33 -17.55 -8.85
CA LEU A 138 2.88 -17.64 -8.70
C LEU A 138 2.17 -18.34 -9.87
N PHE A 139 2.88 -18.59 -10.97
CA PHE A 139 2.39 -19.20 -12.21
C PHE A 139 3.33 -20.34 -12.65
#